data_AF-A0A930UF37-F1
#
_entry.id   AF-A0A930UF37-F1
#
_cell.length_a   1.000
_cell.length_b   1.000
_cell.length_c   1.000
_cell.angle_alpha   90.00
_cell.angle_beta   90.00
_cell.angle_gamma   90.00
#
_symmetry.space_group_name_H-M   'P 1'
#
loop_
_entity.id
_entity.type
_entity.pdbx_description
1 polymer ?
#
loop_
_entity_poly.entity_id
_entity_poly.type
_entity_poly.pdbx_seq_one_letter_code
_entity_poly.pdbx_strand_id
1 'polypeptide(L)' 'MIKHYAARIGLRPENVSGHSLRAGFVTSAAVHHARLDKIMEVTRHRSPATVMQYIRDADAFADHAGERFL' A
#
# COMPACT_ATOMS: atom_id res chain seq x y z
N MET A 1 3.91 0.13 19.08
CA MET A 1 2.67 0.86 18.73
C MET A 1 1.78 0.06 17.78
N ILE A 2 2.14 -0.20 16.51
CA ILE A 2 1.24 -0.93 15.58
C ILE A 2 0.82 -2.33 16.04
N LYS A 3 1.75 -3.12 16.58
CA LYS A 3 1.49 -4.46 17.13
C LYS A 3 0.46 -4.45 18.26
N HIS A 4 0.46 -3.39 19.08
CA HIS A 4 -0.50 -3.21 20.16
C HIS A 4 -1.92 -2.98 19.62
N TYR A 5 -2.06 -2.13 18.59
CA TYR A 5 -3.36 -1.91 17.95
C TYR A 5 -3.84 -3.14 17.17
N ALA A 6 -2.94 -3.86 16.50
CA ALA A 6 -3.27 -5.11 15.80
C ALA A 6 -3.84 -6.17 16.74
N ALA A 7 -3.21 -6.37 17.91
CA ALA A 7 -3.74 -7.27 18.93
C ALA A 7 -5.15 -6.85 19.40
N ARG A 8 -5.41 -5.55 19.53
CA ARG A 8 -6.73 -5.02 19.96
C ARG A 8 -7.86 -5.26 18.96
N ILE A 9 -7.54 -5.47 17.68
CA ILE A 9 -8.53 -5.77 16.63
C ILE A 9 -8.52 -7.24 16.21
N GLY A 10 -7.85 -8.12 16.98
CA GLY A 10 -7.79 -9.55 16.70
C GLY A 10 -6.83 -9.96 15.57
N LEU A 11 -5.99 -9.04 15.08
CA LEU A 11 -4.92 -9.37 14.15
C LEU A 11 -3.70 -9.91 14.91
N ARG A 12 -3.07 -10.93 14.32
CA ARG A 12 -1.79 -11.48 14.77
C ARG A 12 -0.68 -10.41 14.66
N PRO A 13 -0.11 -9.93 15.77
CA PRO A 13 0.91 -8.89 15.75
C PRO A 13 2.19 -9.31 15.02
N GLU A 14 2.42 -10.62 14.83
CA GLU A 14 3.51 -11.14 14.00
C GLU A 14 3.36 -10.75 12.53
N ASN A 15 2.12 -10.64 12.06
CA ASN A 15 1.80 -10.42 10.65
C ASN A 15 1.84 -8.95 10.23
N VAL A 16 2.05 -8.04 11.19
CA VAL A 16 2.09 -6.60 10.92
C VAL A 16 3.37 -5.96 11.43
N SER A 17 3.94 -5.09 10.59
CA SER A 17 5.12 -4.30 10.93
C SER A 17 4.97 -2.88 10.41
N GLY A 18 5.84 -1.96 10.87
CA GLY A 18 5.90 -0.61 10.31
C GLY A 18 6.25 -0.61 8.82
N HIS A 19 6.96 -1.63 8.34
CA HIS A 19 7.21 -1.82 6.91
C HIS A 19 5.94 -2.22 6.16
N SER A 20 5.14 -3.13 6.72
CA SER A 20 3.85 -3.56 6.15
C SER A 20 2.87 -2.40 6.02
N LEU A 21 2.82 -1.50 7.01
CA LEU A 21 2.00 -0.29 6.97
C LEU A 21 2.43 0.67 5.85
N ARG A 22 3.73 0.88 5.67
CA ARG A 22 4.24 1.75 4.60
C ARG A 22 3.87 1.19 3.23
N ALA A 23 4.05 -0.11 3.03
CA ALA A 23 3.66 -0.78 1.79
C ALA A 23 2.15 -0.66 1.54
N GLY A 24 1.32 -0.90 2.57
CA GLY A 24 -0.13 -0.72 2.48
C GLY A 24 -0.55 0.72 2.16
N PHE A 25 0.11 1.71 2.76
CA PHE A 25 -0.12 3.13 2.45
C PHE A 25 0.22 3.45 0.99
N VAL A 26 1.39 3.02 0.51
CA VAL A 26 1.81 3.27 -0.88
C VAL A 26 0.85 2.59 -1.87
N THR A 27 0.43 1.36 -1.57
CA THR A 27 -0.52 0.60 -2.40
C THR A 27 -1.88 1.30 -2.43
N SER A 28 -2.42 1.71 -1.28
CA SER A 28 -3.70 2.43 -1.22
C SER A 28 -3.63 3.77 -1.96
N ALA A 29 -2.56 4.53 -1.79
CA ALA A 29 -2.37 5.78 -2.51
C ALA A 29 -2.26 5.57 -4.03
N ALA A 30 -1.61 4.49 -4.46
CA ALA A 30 -1.53 4.09 -5.86
C ALA A 30 -2.91 3.71 -6.44
N VAL A 31 -3.69 2.90 -5.74
CA VAL A 31 -5.07 2.53 -6.11
C VAL A 31 -5.98 3.76 -6.23
N HIS A 32 -5.78 4.78 -5.39
CA HIS A 32 -6.52 6.04 -5.49
C HIS A 32 -5.91 7.04 -6.49
N HIS A 33 -5.00 6.60 -7.36
CA HIS A 33 -4.32 7.41 -8.37
C HIS A 33 -3.68 8.69 -7.80
N ALA A 34 -3.19 8.64 -6.56
CA ALA A 34 -2.45 9.76 -5.98
C ALA A 34 -1.16 9.99 -6.76
N ARG A 35 -0.76 11.26 -6.88
CA ARG A 35 0.44 11.62 -7.65
C ARG A 35 1.70 11.02 -7.03
N LEU A 36 2.58 10.50 -7.89
CA LEU A 36 3.84 9.86 -7.52
C LEU A 36 4.72 10.74 -6.61
N ASP A 37 4.85 12.03 -6.92
CA ASP A 37 5.62 13.00 -6.15
C ASP A 37 5.10 13.13 -4.70
N LYS A 38 3.78 13.17 -4.52
CA LYS A 38 3.13 13.25 -3.21
C LYS A 38 3.27 11.96 -2.41
N ILE A 39 3.16 10.81 -3.07
CA ILE A 39 3.40 9.51 -2.41
C ILE A 39 4.85 9.46 -1.90
N MET A 40 5.80 9.85 -2.73
CA MET A 40 7.23 9.87 -2.39
C MET A 40 7.54 10.84 -1.23
N GLU A 41 6.91 12.02 -1.21
CA GLU A 41 7.05 13.03 -0.14
C GLU A 41 6.64 12.45 1.23
N VAL A 42 5.46 11.83 1.31
CA VAL A 42 4.91 11.27 2.57
C VAL A 42 5.71 10.07 3.05
N THR A 43 6.14 9.22 2.11
CA THR A 43 6.82 7.96 2.43
C THR A 43 8.34 8.08 2.52
N ARG A 44 8.87 9.25 2.14
CA ARG A 44 10.31 9.59 2.04
C ARG A 44 11.11 8.64 1.15
N HIS A 45 10.50 8.16 0.07
CA HIS A 45 11.22 7.41 -0.95
C HIS A 45 12.13 8.34 -1.76
N ARG A 46 13.41 7.99 -1.84
CA ARG A 46 14.36 8.69 -2.72
C ARG A 46 14.32 8.22 -4.16
N SER A 47 13.91 6.97 -4.39
CA SER A 47 13.83 6.38 -5.73
C SER A 47 12.37 6.23 -6.16
N PRO A 48 11.99 6.74 -7.34
CA PRO A 48 10.64 6.56 -7.88
C PRO A 48 10.39 5.12 -8.33
N ALA A 49 11.43 4.32 -8.61
CA ALA A 49 11.30 2.95 -9.11
C ALA A 49 10.49 2.05 -8.16
N THR A 50 10.70 2.19 -6.85
CA THR A 50 9.98 1.42 -5.84
C THR A 50 8.49 1.80 -5.80
N VAL A 51 8.16 3.08 -5.90
CA VAL A 51 6.76 3.53 -5.88
C VAL A 51 6.04 3.18 -7.19
N MET A 52 6.73 3.24 -8.33
CA MET A 52 6.20 2.82 -9.63
C MET A 52 5.80 1.34 -9.66
N GLN A 53 6.46 0.46 -8.90
CA GLN A 53 6.04 -0.93 -8.80
C GLN A 53 4.63 -1.04 -8.19
N TYR A 54 4.35 -0.32 -7.10
CA TYR A 54 3.03 -0.31 -6.48
C TYR A 54 1.93 0.29 -7.38
N ILE A 55 2.28 1.29 -8.20
CA ILE A 55 1.34 1.87 -9.18
C ILE A 55 0.97 0.84 -10.25
N ARG A 56 1.98 0.17 -10.83
CA ARG A 56 1.73 -0.88 -11.82
C ARG A 56 0.92 -2.05 -11.26
N ASP A 57 1.22 -2.45 -10.02
CA ASP A 57 0.47 -3.51 -9.35
C ASP A 57 -0.99 -3.07 -9.13
N ALA A 58 -1.21 -1.84 -8.63
CA ALA A 58 -2.55 -1.27 -8.46
C ALA A 58 -3.35 -1.20 -9.77
N ASP A 59 -2.74 -0.72 -10.85
CA ASP A 59 -3.36 -0.65 -12.18
C ASP A 59 -3.69 -2.06 -12.71
N ALA A 60 -2.82 -3.05 -12.49
CA ALA A 60 -3.08 -4.44 -12.88
C ALA A 60 -4.24 -5.10 -12.13
N PHE A 61 -4.53 -4.65 -10.90
CA PHE A 61 -5.71 -5.04 -10.13
C PHE A 61 -6.97 -4.26 -10.51
N ALA A 62 -6.85 -3.00 -10.95
CA ALA A 62 -7.98 -2.21 -11.45
C ALA A 62 -8.44 -2.69 -12.84
N ASP A 63 -7.52 -3.06 -13.73
CA ASP A 63 -7.83 -3.64 -15.05
C ASP A 63 -8.02 -5.17 -15.00
N HIS A 64 -8.26 -5.75 -13.82
CA HIS A 64 -8.47 -7.19 -13.70
C HIS A 64 -9.86 -7.59 -14.22
N ALA A 65 -9.90 -8.49 -15.20
CA ALA A 65 -11.12 -9.02 -15.83
C ALA A 65 -12.12 -9.69 -14.86
N GLY A 66 -11.78 -9.84 -13.58
CA GLY A 66 -12.64 -10.33 -12.52
C GLY A 66 -13.42 -9.25 -11.75
N GLU A 67 -13.16 -7.95 -11.96
CA GLU A 67 -13.80 -6.87 -11.19
C GLU A 67 -15.32 -6.77 -11.47
N ARG A 68 -15.78 -7.33 -12.60
CA ARG A 68 -17.21 -7.39 -12.97
C ARG A 68 -17.90 -8.73 -12.61
N PHE A 69 -17.23 -9.63 -11.90
CA PHE A 69 -17.71 -10.99 -11.61
C PHE A 69 -17.99 -11.28 -10.12
N LEU A 70 -17.87 -10.28 -9.23
CA LEU A 70 -18.32 -10.34 -7.83
C LEU A 70 -19.46 -9.36 -7.60
#